data_AF-A0A8I0TRG5-F1
#
_entry.id   AF-A0A8I0TRG5-F1
#
_cell.length_a   1.000
_cell.length_b   1.000
_cell.length_c   1.000
_cell.angle_alpha   90.00
_cell.angle_beta   90.00
_cell.angle_gamma   90.00
#
_symmetry.space_group_name_H-M   'P 1'
#
loop_
_entity.id
_entity.type
_entity.pdbx_description
1 polymer ?
#
loop_
_entity_poly.entity_id
_entity_poly.type
_entity_poly.pdbx_seq_one_letter_code
_entity_poly.pdbx_strand_id
1 'polypeptide(L)'
;MALGLAVLTTAGLLTLAGPPASAEAAASCGGRKVRTLTFATGTVRVYRKGGRYVCAVLVPRKQARQGTLRIRAWGGQWVRNVKSPAGPVTVHAGRRPVWIKAKAGGRSYDSGWILR
;
A
#
# COMPACT_ATOMS: atom_id res chain seq x y z
N MET A 1 39.63 -16.42 38.93
CA MET A 1 39.71 -15.57 37.72
C MET A 1 39.69 -16.50 36.52
N ALA A 2 38.96 -16.34 35.43
CA ALA A 2 37.88 -15.44 35.04
C ALA A 2 37.47 -15.90 33.62
N LEU A 3 36.16 -15.95 33.34
CA LEU A 3 35.50 -15.66 32.05
C LEU A 3 35.80 -16.62 30.86
N GLY A 4 34.85 -17.39 30.34
CA GLY A 4 33.70 -16.91 29.53
C GLY A 4 34.15 -16.84 28.05
N LEU A 5 33.57 -17.54 27.07
CA LEU A 5 32.33 -17.25 26.35
C LEU A 5 32.31 -18.16 25.09
N ALA A 6 31.21 -18.85 24.80
CA ALA A 6 30.30 -18.63 23.66
C ALA A 6 30.97 -18.70 22.26
N VAL A 7 30.43 -19.42 21.26
CA VAL A 7 29.19 -19.06 20.56
C VAL A 7 28.71 -20.26 19.74
N LEU A 8 27.43 -20.63 19.88
CA LEU A 8 26.71 -21.44 18.89
C LEU A 8 26.23 -20.52 17.75
N THR A 9 26.79 -20.66 16.57
CA THR A 9 26.29 -20.00 15.35
C THR A 9 25.22 -20.89 14.70
N THR A 10 23.97 -20.78 15.16
CA THR A 10 22.83 -21.30 14.41
C THR A 10 22.54 -20.36 13.23
N ALA A 11 22.87 -20.80 12.01
CA ALA A 11 22.48 -20.12 10.79
C ALA A 11 20.96 -20.26 10.59
N GLY A 12 20.21 -19.23 10.99
CA GLY A 12 18.79 -19.12 10.69
C GLY A 12 18.57 -18.75 9.22
N LEU A 13 18.11 -19.71 8.42
CA LEU A 13 17.56 -19.48 7.08
C LEU A 13 16.37 -18.51 7.19
N LEU A 14 16.53 -17.27 6.72
CA LEU A 14 15.40 -16.37 6.51
C LEU A 14 14.59 -16.85 5.30
N THR A 15 13.61 -17.72 5.56
CA THR A 15 12.53 -18.00 4.63
C THR A 15 11.60 -16.79 4.61
N LEU A 16 11.80 -15.88 3.64
CA LEU A 16 10.87 -14.78 3.36
C LEU A 16 9.61 -15.36 2.67
N ALA A 17 8.81 -16.12 3.42
CA ALA A 17 7.47 -16.55 3.03
C ALA A 17 6.49 -15.37 3.18
N GLY A 18 6.64 -14.37 2.30
CA GLY A 18 5.58 -13.41 2.05
C GLY A 18 4.58 -14.02 1.05
N PRO A 19 3.26 -14.02 1.31
CA PRO A 19 2.30 -14.53 0.35
C PRO A 19 2.47 -13.84 -1.01
N PRO A 20 2.38 -14.57 -2.14
CA PRO A 20 2.54 -14.02 -3.49
C PRO A 20 1.33 -13.13 -3.84
N ALA A 21 1.25 -11.96 -3.21
CA ALA A 21 0.22 -10.98 -3.45
C ALA A 21 0.66 -10.10 -4.63
N SER A 22 0.42 -10.61 -5.84
CA SER A 22 0.39 -9.86 -7.10
C SER A 22 1.59 -8.91 -7.28
N ALA A 23 2.74 -9.49 -7.60
CA ALA A 23 4.00 -8.78 -7.78
C ALA A 23 3.88 -7.64 -8.81
N GLU A 24 3.13 -7.82 -9.90
CA GLU A 24 2.97 -6.79 -10.94
C GLU A 24 2.37 -5.46 -10.44
N ALA A 25 1.41 -5.50 -9.51
CA ALA A 25 0.77 -4.28 -9.01
C ALA A 25 1.63 -3.59 -7.93
N ALA A 26 2.40 -4.35 -7.16
CA ALA A 26 3.36 -3.83 -6.19
C ALA A 26 4.61 -3.23 -6.88
N ALA A 27 5.07 -3.83 -7.99
CA ALA A 27 6.18 -3.33 -8.79
C ALA A 27 5.91 -1.91 -9.33
N SER A 28 4.65 -1.61 -9.70
CA SER A 28 4.30 -0.32 -10.30
C SER A 28 4.41 0.90 -9.36
N CYS A 29 4.29 0.73 -8.03
CA CYS A 29 4.41 1.87 -7.10
C CYS A 29 5.86 2.19 -6.70
N GLY A 30 6.83 1.31 -6.96
CA GLY A 30 8.28 1.55 -6.88
C GLY A 30 8.78 2.31 -5.63
N GLY A 31 8.13 2.17 -4.48
CA GLY A 31 8.36 3.02 -3.31
C GLY A 31 8.16 2.27 -1.99
N ARG A 32 8.46 2.92 -0.87
CA ARG A 32 8.33 2.32 0.47
C ARG A 32 6.86 2.21 0.85
N LYS A 33 6.40 1.01 1.24
CA LYS A 33 5.06 0.83 1.80
C LYS A 33 4.95 1.59 3.13
N VAL A 34 4.03 2.54 3.22
CA VAL A 34 3.84 3.39 4.40
C VAL A 34 2.56 3.07 5.16
N ARG A 35 1.55 2.52 4.48
CA ARG A 35 0.29 2.15 5.13
C ARG A 35 -0.41 1.05 4.36
N THR A 36 -1.21 0.27 5.08
CA THR A 36 -2.12 -0.73 4.52
C THR A 36 -3.49 -0.48 5.13
N LEU A 37 -4.51 -0.39 4.29
CA LEU A 37 -5.88 -0.08 4.68
C LEU A 37 -6.75 -1.26 4.26
N THR A 38 -7.24 -2.01 5.23
CA THR A 38 -8.06 -3.20 5.00
C THR A 38 -9.53 -2.87 5.17
N PHE A 39 -10.37 -3.45 4.32
CA PHE A 39 -11.82 -3.37 4.43
C PHE A 39 -12.45 -4.68 3.94
N ALA A 40 -13.75 -4.86 4.19
CA ALA A 40 -14.43 -6.15 4.02
C ALA A 40 -14.18 -6.84 2.67
N THR A 41 -14.08 -6.06 1.59
CA THR A 41 -13.99 -6.54 0.20
C THR A 41 -12.63 -6.30 -0.46
N GLY A 42 -11.64 -5.75 0.26
CA GLY A 42 -10.34 -5.45 -0.34
C GLY A 42 -9.30 -4.88 0.61
N THR A 43 -8.11 -4.63 0.08
CA THR A 43 -6.99 -4.01 0.79
C THR A 43 -6.36 -2.94 -0.09
N VAL A 44 -6.21 -1.72 0.41
CA VAL A 44 -5.44 -0.67 -0.25
C VAL A 44 -4.04 -0.63 0.32
N ARG A 45 -3.04 -0.79 -0.55
CA ARG A 45 -1.62 -0.66 -0.22
C ARG A 45 -1.16 0.74 -0.62
N VAL A 46 -0.55 1.46 0.32
CA VAL A 46 -0.11 2.85 0.12
C VAL A 46 1.42 2.90 0.23
N TYR A 47 2.03 3.53 -0.76
CA TYR A 47 3.47 3.65 -0.92
C TYR A 47 3.87 5.11 -1.01
N ARG A 48 5.06 5.43 -0.49
CA ARG A 48 5.69 6.75 -0.63
C ARG A 48 6.94 6.60 -1.49
N LYS A 49 7.03 7.43 -2.54
CA LYS A 49 8.14 7.46 -3.50
C LYS A 49 8.84 8.82 -3.42
N GLY A 50 10.16 8.80 -3.24
CA GLY A 50 10.99 10.02 -3.20
C GLY A 50 10.55 11.07 -2.16
N GLY A 51 9.91 10.64 -1.06
CA GLY A 51 9.42 11.52 0.00
C GLY A 51 8.24 12.44 -0.36
N ARG A 52 7.93 12.64 -1.64
CA ARG A 52 6.93 13.63 -2.12
C ARG A 52 5.75 13.01 -2.85
N TYR A 53 5.88 11.81 -3.39
CA TYR A 53 4.79 11.15 -4.11
C TYR A 53 4.16 10.06 -3.24
N VAL A 54 2.85 9.94 -3.35
CA VAL A 54 2.09 8.85 -2.75
C VAL A 54 1.42 8.06 -3.87
N CYS A 55 1.67 6.75 -3.88
CA CYS A 55 1.08 5.81 -4.80
C CYS A 55 0.19 4.83 -4.03
N ALA A 56 -1.01 4.57 -4.54
CA ALA A 56 -1.95 3.65 -3.93
C ALA A 56 -2.42 2.60 -4.93
N VAL A 57 -2.63 1.39 -4.43
CA VAL A 57 -3.12 0.22 -5.19
C VAL A 57 -4.19 -0.48 -4.38
N LEU A 58 -5.32 -0.76 -5.01
CA LEU A 58 -6.40 -1.56 -4.45
C LEU A 58 -6.21 -3.01 -4.88
N VAL A 59 -6.10 -3.89 -3.89
CA VAL A 59 -6.10 -5.34 -4.04
C VAL A 59 -7.47 -5.84 -3.59
N PRO A 60 -8.42 -6.09 -4.50
CA PRO A 60 -9.71 -6.63 -4.13
C PRO A 60 -9.56 -8.08 -3.63
N ARG A 61 -10.46 -8.51 -2.72
CA ARG A 61 -10.57 -9.93 -2.35
C ARG A 61 -11.16 -10.73 -3.51
N LYS A 62 -10.94 -12.05 -3.57
CA LYS A 62 -11.43 -12.95 -4.65
C LYS A 62 -12.91 -12.75 -5.04
N GLN A 63 -13.75 -12.36 -4.09
CA GLN A 63 -15.17 -12.11 -4.26
C GLN A 63 -15.48 -10.80 -5.02
N ALA A 64 -14.59 -9.80 -4.91
CA ALA A 64 -14.72 -8.52 -5.55
C ALA A 64 -13.98 -8.55 -6.90
N ARG A 65 -14.70 -8.82 -7.99
CA ARG A 65 -14.11 -8.92 -9.34
C ARG A 65 -13.51 -7.59 -9.85
N GLN A 66 -14.01 -6.46 -9.36
CA GLN A 66 -13.61 -5.12 -9.80
C GLN A 66 -13.59 -4.15 -8.62
N GLY A 67 -12.74 -3.12 -8.74
CA GLY A 67 -12.68 -2.05 -7.77
C GLY A 67 -12.15 -0.75 -8.34
N THR A 68 -12.51 0.35 -7.70
CA THR A 68 -12.11 1.70 -8.07
C THR A 68 -11.36 2.34 -6.92
N LEU A 69 -10.25 3.00 -7.24
CA LEU A 69 -9.39 3.69 -6.31
C LEU A 69 -9.26 5.16 -6.73
N ARG A 70 -9.44 6.04 -5.76
CA ARG A 70 -9.24 7.49 -5.92
C ARG A 70 -8.39 7.99 -4.77
N ILE A 71 -7.50 8.91 -5.08
CA ILE A 71 -6.61 9.54 -4.09
C ILE A 71 -6.60 11.04 -4.30
N ARG A 72 -6.52 11.78 -3.19
CA ARG A 72 -6.44 13.24 -3.17
C ARG A 72 -5.40 13.64 -2.14
N ALA A 73 -4.48 14.51 -2.51
CA ALA A 73 -3.64 15.22 -1.53
C ALA A 73 -4.40 16.43 -0.98
N TRP A 74 -4.09 16.86 0.25
CA TRP A 74 -4.66 18.10 0.80
C TRP A 74 -4.45 19.28 -0.15
N GLY A 75 -5.51 20.04 -0.41
CA GLY A 75 -5.52 21.14 -1.38
C GLY A 75 -5.43 20.71 -2.85
N GLY A 76 -5.49 19.41 -3.15
CA GLY A 76 -5.46 18.88 -4.52
C GLY A 76 -6.81 18.36 -5.03
N GLN A 77 -6.80 17.88 -6.27
CA GLN A 77 -7.94 17.24 -6.94
C GLN A 77 -7.98 15.73 -6.69
N TRP A 78 -9.14 15.10 -6.87
CA TRP A 78 -9.27 13.65 -6.83
C TRP A 78 -8.73 13.02 -8.11
N VAL A 79 -7.68 12.20 -7.99
CA VAL A 79 -7.08 11.48 -9.11
C VAL A 79 -7.54 10.02 -9.10
N ARG A 80 -7.82 9.49 -10.29
CA ARG A 80 -8.16 8.08 -10.55
C ARG A 80 -7.44 7.63 -11.81
N ASN A 81 -7.11 6.35 -11.91
CA ASN A 81 -6.63 5.78 -13.16
C ASN A 81 -7.82 5.27 -13.98
N VAL A 82 -7.95 5.74 -15.22
CA VAL A 82 -9.07 5.41 -16.12
C VAL A 82 -8.86 4.03 -16.76
N LYS A 83 -7.61 3.67 -17.08
CA LYS A 83 -7.27 2.38 -17.70
C LYS A 83 -7.33 1.24 -16.69
N SER A 84 -6.95 1.52 -15.45
CA SER A 84 -6.93 0.53 -14.36
C SER A 84 -7.56 1.14 -13.11
N PRO A 85 -8.89 1.03 -12.94
CA PRO A 85 -9.59 1.66 -11.83
C PRO A 85 -9.09 1.23 -10.45
N ALA A 86 -8.60 0.00 -10.30
CA ALA A 86 -8.01 -0.52 -9.06
C ALA A 86 -6.58 -0.01 -8.78
N GLY A 87 -5.98 0.72 -9.72
CA GLY A 87 -4.64 1.29 -9.61
C GLY A 87 -3.64 0.66 -10.58
N PRO A 88 -2.38 1.13 -10.58
CA PRO A 88 -1.79 2.12 -9.66
C PRO A 88 -2.29 3.55 -9.89
N VAL A 89 -2.42 4.33 -8.80
CA VAL A 89 -2.73 5.77 -8.84
C VAL A 89 -1.71 6.54 -8.00
N THR A 90 -1.03 7.52 -8.61
CA THR A 90 0.03 8.30 -7.98
C THR A 90 -0.35 9.77 -7.92
N VAL A 91 -0.09 10.42 -6.78
CA VAL A 91 -0.27 11.87 -6.61
C VAL A 91 0.95 12.50 -5.94
N HIS A 92 1.19 13.77 -6.25
CA HIS A 92 2.17 14.58 -5.54
C HIS A 92 1.58 15.10 -4.23
N ALA A 93 2.01 14.54 -3.11
CA ALA A 93 1.53 14.91 -1.77
C ALA A 93 2.51 15.81 -1.00
N GLY A 94 3.82 15.74 -1.28
CA GLY A 94 4.82 16.38 -0.42
C GLY A 94 4.71 15.84 1.01
N ARG A 95 4.68 16.75 2.00
CA ARG A 95 4.40 16.45 3.41
C ARG A 95 2.91 16.58 3.78
N ARG A 96 2.03 16.74 2.80
CA ARG A 96 0.61 16.96 3.05
C ARG A 96 -0.10 15.62 3.31
N PRO A 97 -1.15 15.61 4.15
CA PRO A 97 -1.97 14.43 4.30
C PRO A 97 -2.70 14.12 2.99
N VAL A 98 -3.02 12.85 2.81
CA VAL A 98 -3.76 12.33 1.66
C VAL A 98 -5.05 11.68 2.12
N TRP A 99 -6.05 11.73 1.26
CA TRP A 99 -7.32 11.07 1.42
C TRP A 99 -7.49 10.05 0.31
N ILE A 100 -7.73 8.81 0.70
CA ILE A 100 -7.99 7.69 -0.20
C ILE A 100 -9.44 7.24 -0.08
N LYS A 101 -10.09 7.07 -1.24
CA LYS A 101 -11.39 6.41 -1.38
C LYS A 101 -11.22 5.18 -2.25
N ALA A 102 -11.73 4.05 -1.77
CA ALA A 102 -11.74 2.81 -2.52
C ALA A 102 -13.17 2.26 -2.59
N LYS A 103 -13.50 1.54 -3.66
CA LYS A 103 -14.74 0.80 -3.79
C LYS A 103 -14.44 -0.57 -4.37
N ALA A 104 -14.92 -1.63 -3.76
CA ALA A 104 -14.76 -3.00 -4.27
C ALA A 104 -15.97 -3.85 -3.86
N GLY A 105 -16.49 -4.67 -4.78
CA GLY A 105 -17.63 -5.56 -4.48
C GLY A 105 -18.85 -4.85 -3.89
N GLY A 106 -19.20 -3.67 -4.42
CA GLY A 106 -20.32 -2.86 -3.93
C GLY A 106 -20.08 -2.07 -2.63
N ARG A 107 -19.01 -2.39 -1.88
CA ARG A 107 -18.65 -1.69 -0.64
C ARG A 107 -17.69 -0.54 -0.93
N SER A 108 -17.94 0.60 -0.30
CA SER A 108 -17.06 1.77 -0.33
C SER A 108 -16.23 1.83 0.95
N TYR A 109 -15.01 2.34 0.84
CA TYR A 109 -14.09 2.58 1.92
C TYR A 109 -13.53 3.99 1.82
N ASP A 110 -13.47 4.66 2.96
CA ASP A 110 -12.97 6.02 3.13
C ASP A 110 -11.93 6.00 4.24
N SER A 111 -10.75 6.56 3.95
CA SER A 111 -9.64 6.60 4.92
C SER A 111 -9.54 7.89 5.72
N GLY A 112 -10.29 8.94 5.35
CA GLY A 112 -10.03 10.31 5.81
C GLY A 112 -8.61 10.78 5.48
N TRP A 113 -8.14 11.78 6.21
CA TRP A 113 -6.78 12.32 6.07
C TRP A 113 -5.74 11.44 6.78
N ILE A 114 -4.87 10.83 6.00
CA ILE A 114 -3.77 9.98 6.47
C ILE A 114 -2.41 10.51 6.00
N LEU A 115 -1.32 9.96 6.55
CA LEU A 115 0.06 10.37 6.24
C LEU A 115 0.37 11.82 6.60
N ARG A 116 -0.03 12.22 7.82
CA ARG A 116 0.46 13.44 8.47
C ARG A 116 1.95 13.35 8.74
#